data_AF-A0A969CNL4-F1
#
_entry.id   AF-A0A969CNL4-F1
#
_cell.length_a   1.000
_cell.length_b   1.000
_cell.length_c   1.000
_cell.angle_alpha   90.00
_cell.angle_beta   90.00
_cell.angle_gamma   90.00
#
_symmetry.space_group_name_H-M   'P 1'
#
loop_
_entity.id
_entity.type
_entity.pdbx_description
1 polymer ?
#
loop_
_entity_poly.entity_id
_entity_poly.type
_entity_poly.pdbx_seq_one_letter_code
_entity_poly.pdbx_strand_id
1 'polypeptide(L)'
;MNSFLRLFSVAVSLPTLCLAVNAVVPSLSHAQSPTQTVFSDVQPNYWAQPFIQRLAQRNIVAGYPDGTFRPEQAVQRDELAAIIRKAFDQSPVRQIESGSAFKDVSEGYWAERPIESAYQQGFMSVYPNGNFRPNQPVTKVEAITALNRGLDLTSDTPVGASSTTQPTTQQRARRRPVFVPIAITSLMQPLLIPRVEAATTSTTEQAAQPDRPPLTSTIVNDYYTDASSIPQNSIPDVAAATKQNIVVNYPNPKVLNPTEPANRAEIAALIHQTLVSQGRIEPLAEDSPATQYIVRTSGDNQNTQ
;
A
#
# COMPACT_ATOMS: atom_id res chain seq x y z
N MET A 1 38.55 -22.26 104.73
CA MET A 1 38.85 -23.60 104.19
C MET A 1 38.10 -23.77 102.88
N ASN A 2 38.85 -23.95 101.78
CA ASN A 2 38.60 -24.79 100.60
C ASN A 2 37.13 -24.90 100.10
N SER A 3 36.76 -24.75 98.83
CA SER A 3 37.47 -24.57 97.58
C SER A 3 36.45 -24.71 96.42
N PHE A 4 36.83 -24.22 95.23
CA PHE A 4 36.52 -24.73 93.89
C PHE A 4 35.13 -24.55 93.22
N LEU A 5 35.12 -23.61 92.27
CA LEU A 5 34.74 -23.72 90.84
C LEU A 5 33.47 -24.50 90.44
N ARG A 6 32.59 -23.82 89.66
CA ARG A 6 32.47 -24.02 88.20
C ARG A 6 31.58 -22.95 87.57
N LEU A 7 32.11 -22.27 86.55
CA LEU A 7 31.40 -21.36 85.65
C LEU A 7 30.38 -22.13 84.82
N PHE A 8 29.14 -21.64 84.77
CA PHE A 8 28.27 -21.82 83.61
C PHE A 8 27.81 -20.45 83.12
N SER A 9 28.22 -20.18 81.90
CA SER A 9 27.94 -18.96 81.13
C SER A 9 26.51 -19.03 80.60
N VAL A 10 25.70 -18.01 80.91
CA VAL A 10 24.44 -17.73 80.19
C VAL A 10 24.50 -16.27 79.76
N ALA A 11 24.95 -16.03 78.52
CA ALA A 11 24.88 -14.72 77.90
C ALA A 11 23.49 -14.58 77.25
N VAL A 12 22.68 -13.69 77.80
CA VAL A 12 21.40 -13.26 77.24
C VAL A 12 21.69 -12.41 76.00
N SER A 13 21.32 -12.90 74.82
CA SER A 13 21.47 -12.19 73.55
C SER A 13 20.29 -11.23 73.35
N LEU A 14 20.56 -9.91 73.32
CA LEU A 14 19.59 -8.90 72.92
C LEU A 14 19.43 -8.92 71.39
N PRO A 15 18.20 -8.82 70.84
CA PRO A 15 18.03 -8.62 69.41
C PRO A 15 18.36 -7.17 69.03
N THR A 16 19.40 -7.02 68.21
CA THR A 16 19.79 -5.76 67.57
C THR A 16 18.70 -5.32 66.59
N LEU A 17 18.03 -4.21 66.89
CA LEU A 17 17.08 -3.54 66.00
C LEU A 17 17.87 -2.81 64.90
N CYS A 18 18.03 -3.46 63.73
CA CYS A 18 18.57 -2.82 62.53
C CYS A 18 17.51 -1.88 61.93
N LEU A 19 17.67 -0.57 62.16
CA LEU A 19 17.02 0.46 61.36
C LEU A 19 17.67 0.49 59.97
N ALA A 20 17.05 -0.18 58.99
CA ALA A 20 17.43 -0.05 57.60
C ALA A 20 16.85 1.26 57.03
N VAL A 21 17.71 2.24 56.79
CA VAL A 21 17.38 3.44 56.03
C VAL A 21 17.37 3.03 54.55
N ASN A 22 16.20 2.82 53.96
CA ASN A 22 16.09 2.65 52.51
C ASN A 22 16.29 4.01 51.84
N ALA A 23 17.50 4.27 51.36
CA ALA A 23 17.75 5.37 50.44
C ALA A 23 17.07 5.05 49.10
N VAL A 24 15.93 5.69 48.83
CA VAL A 24 15.36 5.74 47.47
C VAL A 24 16.29 6.59 46.63
N VAL A 25 17.14 5.95 45.84
CA VAL A 25 17.85 6.63 44.75
C VAL A 25 16.81 6.92 43.66
N PRO A 26 16.57 8.19 43.28
CA PRO A 26 15.80 8.46 42.09
C PRO A 26 16.61 7.93 40.90
N SER A 27 16.11 6.89 40.24
CA SER A 27 16.63 6.47 38.95
C SER A 27 16.55 7.66 38.01
N LEU A 28 17.71 8.19 37.60
CA LEU A 28 17.80 9.10 36.47
C LEU A 28 17.35 8.32 35.24
N SER A 29 16.06 8.40 34.91
CA SER A 29 15.56 8.07 33.58
C SER A 29 16.36 8.90 32.60
N HIS A 30 17.29 8.27 31.90
CA HIS A 30 17.92 8.88 30.75
C HIS A 30 16.80 9.05 29.72
N ALA A 31 16.26 10.27 29.62
CA ALA A 31 15.48 10.67 28.48
C ALA A 31 16.39 10.48 27.26
N GLN A 32 16.16 9.41 26.50
CA GLN A 32 16.80 9.24 25.22
C GLN A 32 16.30 10.37 24.34
N SER A 33 17.11 11.42 24.17
CA SER A 33 16.90 12.39 23.09
C SER A 33 16.70 11.61 21.80
N PRO A 34 15.71 11.95 20.95
CA PRO A 34 15.49 11.23 19.71
C PRO A 34 16.79 11.26 18.91
N THR A 35 17.44 10.10 18.76
CA THR A 35 18.66 9.98 17.98
C THR A 35 18.32 10.43 16.57
N GLN A 36 18.90 11.54 16.11
CA GLN A 36 18.75 11.93 14.70
C GLN A 36 19.32 10.80 13.85
N THR A 37 18.45 10.06 13.17
CA THR A 37 18.87 8.97 12.28
C THR A 37 19.52 9.59 11.04
N VAL A 38 20.85 9.67 11.05
CA VAL A 38 21.67 10.09 9.92
C VAL A 38 22.31 8.83 9.33
N PHE A 39 22.20 8.66 8.01
CA PHE A 39 22.79 7.54 7.28
C PHE A 39 24.04 8.01 6.54
N SER A 40 25.13 7.23 6.59
CA SER A 40 26.43 7.66 6.07
C SER A 40 26.48 7.84 4.55
N ASP A 41 25.56 7.20 3.83
CA ASP A 41 25.42 7.21 2.37
C ASP A 41 24.26 8.10 1.89
N VAL A 42 23.61 8.85 2.79
CA VAL A 42 22.58 9.82 2.44
C VAL A 42 23.11 11.21 2.76
N GLN A 43 23.64 11.89 1.73
CA GLN A 43 24.20 13.23 1.88
C GLN A 43 23.13 14.26 2.24
N PRO A 44 23.48 15.36 2.94
CA PRO A 44 22.51 16.41 3.31
C PRO A 44 21.76 17.04 2.12
N ASN A 45 22.39 17.05 0.94
CA ASN A 45 21.80 17.57 -0.30
C ASN A 45 21.22 16.47 -1.21
N TYR A 46 21.15 15.22 -0.73
CA TYR A 46 20.53 14.13 -1.48
C TYR A 46 19.02 14.35 -1.59
N TRP A 47 18.46 14.20 -2.78
CA TRP A 47 17.10 14.62 -3.11
C TRP A 47 16.02 14.01 -2.20
N ALA A 48 16.21 12.76 -1.77
CA ALA A 48 15.26 12.06 -0.90
C ALA A 48 15.61 12.12 0.59
N GLN A 49 16.71 12.79 0.96
CA GLN A 49 17.15 12.92 2.36
C GLN A 49 16.02 13.31 3.31
N PRO A 50 15.20 14.35 3.03
CA PRO A 50 14.16 14.74 3.98
C PRO A 50 13.04 13.70 4.09
N PHE A 51 12.67 13.01 3.00
CA PHE A 51 11.69 11.92 3.06
C PHE A 51 12.20 10.76 3.91
N ILE A 52 13.43 10.32 3.65
CA ILE A 52 14.10 9.23 4.36
C ILE A 52 14.21 9.55 5.85
N GLN A 53 14.65 10.75 6.20
CA GLN A 53 14.81 11.18 7.59
C GLN A 53 13.47 11.18 8.33
N ARG A 54 12.40 11.73 7.72
CA ARG A 54 11.06 11.78 8.33
C ARG A 54 10.48 10.39 8.58
N LEU A 55 10.69 9.44 7.67
CA LEU A 55 10.23 8.06 7.83
C LEU A 55 11.09 7.27 8.83
N ALA A 56 12.40 7.50 8.86
CA ALA A 56 13.31 6.85 9.79
C ALA A 56 13.02 7.26 11.25
N GLN A 57 12.76 8.54 11.50
CA GLN A 57 12.34 9.05 12.81
C GLN A 57 11.04 8.41 13.32
N ARG A 58 10.22 7.88 12.40
CA ARG A 58 8.95 7.21 12.70
C ARG A 58 9.08 5.69 12.73
N ASN A 59 10.29 5.15 12.59
CA ASN A 59 10.58 3.71 12.52
C ASN A 59 9.89 2.98 11.35
N ILE A 60 9.45 3.71 10.32
CA ILE A 60 8.80 3.15 9.13
C ILE A 60 9.84 2.53 8.21
N VAL A 61 10.94 3.25 7.96
CA VAL A 61 12.12 2.73 7.26
C VAL A 61 13.29 2.64 8.23
N ALA A 62 14.20 1.72 7.97
CA ALA A 62 15.43 1.54 8.74
C ALA A 62 16.61 1.37 7.79
N GLY A 63 17.79 1.81 8.24
CA GLY A 63 19.05 1.49 7.57
C GLY A 63 19.60 0.12 7.98
N TYR A 64 20.78 -0.16 7.49
CA TYR A 64 21.52 -1.39 7.75
C TYR A 64 22.40 -1.24 9.00
N PRO A 65 22.84 -2.37 9.61
CA PRO A 65 23.73 -2.34 10.77
C PRO A 65 25.07 -1.61 10.54
N ASP A 66 25.48 -1.43 9.29
CA ASP A 66 26.68 -0.70 8.88
C ASP A 66 26.50 0.83 8.88
N GLY A 67 25.30 1.34 9.22
CA GLY A 67 24.99 2.78 9.25
C GLY A 67 24.52 3.35 7.90
N THR A 68 24.36 2.50 6.87
CA THR A 68 23.88 2.92 5.55
C THR A 68 22.36 2.82 5.40
N PHE A 69 21.77 3.58 4.49
CA PHE A 69 20.38 3.42 4.06
C PHE A 69 20.24 2.63 2.75
N ARG A 70 21.25 2.72 1.89
CA ARG A 70 21.34 2.19 0.52
C ARG A 70 20.22 2.74 -0.38
N PRO A 71 20.16 4.07 -0.59
CA PRO A 71 19.03 4.71 -1.26
C PRO A 71 18.80 4.22 -2.69
N GLU A 72 19.87 3.86 -3.40
CA GLU A 72 19.83 3.39 -4.80
C GLU A 72 19.57 1.89 -4.93
N GLN A 73 19.47 1.15 -3.82
CA GLN A 73 19.20 -0.29 -3.87
C GLN A 73 17.73 -0.52 -4.23
N ALA A 74 17.46 -1.42 -5.18
CA ALA A 74 16.11 -1.85 -5.51
C ALA A 74 15.40 -2.47 -4.29
N VAL A 75 14.10 -2.21 -4.17
CA VAL A 75 13.25 -2.75 -3.10
C VAL A 75 12.58 -4.04 -3.56
N GLN A 76 12.69 -5.09 -2.77
CA GLN A 76 12.00 -6.35 -3.00
C GLN A 76 10.55 -6.31 -2.50
N ARG A 77 9.72 -7.24 -2.97
CA ARG A 77 8.28 -7.30 -2.65
C ARG A 77 8.00 -7.53 -1.16
N ASP A 78 8.82 -8.35 -0.52
CA ASP A 78 8.78 -8.59 0.93
C ASP A 78 9.15 -7.35 1.76
N GLU A 79 10.17 -6.61 1.33
CA GLU A 79 10.60 -5.35 1.92
C GLU A 79 9.51 -4.28 1.77
N LEU A 80 8.88 -4.17 0.59
CA LEU A 80 7.75 -3.27 0.40
C LEU A 80 6.59 -3.63 1.33
N ALA A 81 6.26 -4.92 1.47
CA ALA A 81 5.21 -5.36 2.40
C ALA A 81 5.52 -4.97 3.85
N ALA A 82 6.78 -5.09 4.27
CA ALA A 82 7.23 -4.67 5.60
C ALA A 82 7.12 -3.15 5.81
N ILE A 83 7.47 -2.35 4.79
CA ILE A 83 7.33 -0.90 4.84
C ILE A 83 5.86 -0.50 4.90
N ILE A 84 5.01 -1.11 4.07
CA ILE A 84 3.55 -0.87 4.05
C ILE A 84 2.94 -1.17 5.42
N ARG A 85 3.22 -2.35 5.98
CA ARG A 85 2.70 -2.75 7.30
C ARG A 85 3.12 -1.80 8.42
N LYS A 86 4.32 -1.21 8.33
CA LYS A 86 4.79 -0.21 9.31
C LYS A 86 4.16 1.16 9.09
N ALA A 87 3.90 1.52 7.83
CA ALA A 87 3.36 2.81 7.46
C ALA A 87 1.85 2.88 7.66
N PHE A 88 1.10 1.83 7.33
CA PHE A 88 -0.36 1.83 7.24
C PHE A 88 -0.98 0.72 8.09
N ASP A 89 -2.09 1.05 8.74
CA ASP A 89 -2.89 0.13 9.53
C ASP A 89 -4.32 0.15 9.00
N GLN A 90 -4.56 -0.62 7.94
CA GLN A 90 -5.88 -0.74 7.31
C GLN A 90 -6.59 -1.96 7.88
N SER A 91 -7.93 -1.92 7.87
CA SER A 91 -8.72 -3.11 8.21
C SER A 91 -8.54 -4.18 7.13
N PRO A 92 -8.44 -5.47 7.51
CA PRO A 92 -8.41 -6.56 6.53
C PRO A 92 -9.65 -6.55 5.63
N VAL A 93 -9.42 -6.59 4.31
CA VAL A 93 -10.46 -6.74 3.27
C VAL A 93 -10.44 -8.12 2.62
N ARG A 94 -9.41 -8.93 2.91
CA ARG A 94 -9.28 -10.34 2.50
C ARG A 94 -9.02 -11.22 3.71
N GLN A 95 -9.45 -12.47 3.63
CA GLN A 95 -9.18 -13.50 4.63
C GLN A 95 -8.13 -14.48 4.09
N ILE A 96 -7.31 -15.01 4.99
CA ILE A 96 -6.42 -16.15 4.70
C ILE A 96 -7.04 -17.34 5.40
N GLU A 97 -7.53 -18.32 4.64
CA GLU A 97 -8.03 -19.58 5.20
C GLU A 97 -6.88 -20.33 5.88
N SER A 98 -7.17 -21.20 6.86
CA SER A 98 -6.13 -21.95 7.58
C SER A 98 -5.24 -22.76 6.62
N GLY A 99 -4.00 -22.30 6.44
CA GLY A 99 -3.00 -22.79 5.48
C GLY A 99 -2.21 -21.61 4.89
N SER A 100 -0.98 -21.83 4.41
CA SER A 100 -0.20 -20.73 3.82
C SER A 100 -0.89 -20.20 2.56
N ALA A 101 -1.22 -18.90 2.55
CA ALA A 101 -1.78 -18.22 1.39
C ALA A 101 -0.81 -18.17 0.20
N PHE A 102 0.48 -18.48 0.42
CA PHE A 102 1.54 -18.26 -0.54
C PHE A 102 2.45 -19.48 -0.63
N LYS A 103 2.53 -20.09 -1.81
CA LYS A 103 3.31 -21.33 -2.01
C LYS A 103 4.82 -21.16 -1.83
N ASP A 104 5.31 -19.94 -1.95
CA ASP A 104 6.73 -19.58 -1.91
C ASP A 104 7.10 -18.71 -0.69
N VAL A 105 6.23 -18.68 0.32
CA VAL A 105 6.52 -18.08 1.62
C VAL A 105 6.42 -19.19 2.67
N SER A 106 7.57 -19.57 3.20
CA SER A 106 7.67 -20.60 4.24
C SER A 106 7.27 -20.05 5.61
N GLU A 107 6.75 -20.92 6.47
CA GLU A 107 6.47 -20.60 7.87
C GLU A 107 7.75 -20.11 8.57
N GLY A 108 7.64 -19.03 9.34
CA GLY A 108 8.76 -18.42 10.04
C GLY A 108 9.68 -17.56 9.17
N TYR A 109 9.36 -17.38 7.88
CA TYR A 109 10.04 -16.40 7.05
C TYR A 109 9.85 -14.99 7.63
N TRP A 110 10.92 -14.19 7.67
CA TRP A 110 10.93 -12.90 8.37
C TRP A 110 9.81 -11.95 7.91
N ALA A 111 9.45 -12.03 6.63
CA ALA A 111 8.42 -11.22 6.01
C ALA A 111 7.07 -11.94 5.87
N GLU A 112 6.88 -13.13 6.43
CA GLU A 112 5.58 -13.85 6.42
C GLU A 112 4.44 -12.93 6.90
N ARG A 113 4.52 -12.40 8.12
CA ARG A 113 3.51 -11.49 8.67
C ARG A 113 3.36 -10.18 7.88
N PRO A 114 4.44 -9.47 7.49
CA PRO A 114 4.34 -8.37 6.55
C PRO A 114 3.57 -8.68 5.27
N ILE A 115 3.86 -9.81 4.63
CA ILE A 115 3.25 -10.23 3.37
C ILE A 115 1.76 -10.54 3.59
N GLU A 116 1.42 -11.29 4.63
CA GLU A 116 0.04 -11.58 5.01
C GLU A 116 -0.76 -10.29 5.27
N SER A 117 -0.19 -9.38 6.07
CA SER A 117 -0.82 -8.08 6.39
C SER A 117 -1.08 -7.27 5.13
N ALA A 118 -0.06 -7.09 4.27
CA ALA A 118 -0.19 -6.32 3.04
C ALA A 118 -1.19 -6.96 2.06
N TYR A 119 -1.29 -8.30 2.05
CA TYR A 119 -2.28 -9.00 1.24
C TYR A 119 -3.70 -8.86 1.79
N GLN A 120 -3.89 -9.09 3.09
CA GLN A 120 -5.17 -9.02 3.80
C GLN A 120 -5.75 -7.62 3.75
N GLN A 121 -4.91 -6.60 3.90
CA GLN A 121 -5.28 -5.18 3.83
C GLN A 121 -5.46 -4.67 2.39
N GLY A 122 -5.30 -5.52 1.38
CA GLY A 122 -5.59 -5.16 -0.01
C GLY A 122 -4.48 -4.41 -0.75
N PHE A 123 -3.39 -4.02 -0.09
CA PHE A 123 -2.25 -3.34 -0.72
C PHE A 123 -1.58 -4.20 -1.79
N MET A 124 -1.26 -5.45 -1.46
CA MET A 124 -0.51 -6.33 -2.37
C MET A 124 -1.34 -7.54 -2.78
N SER A 125 -1.03 -8.09 -3.95
CA SER A 125 -1.70 -9.27 -4.50
C SER A 125 -0.70 -10.38 -4.79
N VAL A 126 -1.21 -11.61 -4.85
CA VAL A 126 -0.48 -12.79 -5.31
C VAL A 126 -0.55 -12.93 -6.82
N TYR A 127 0.42 -13.62 -7.40
CA TYR A 127 0.38 -14.00 -8.80
C TYR A 127 -0.64 -15.13 -9.03
N PRO A 128 -1.19 -15.28 -10.25
CA PRO A 128 -2.19 -16.32 -10.55
C PRO A 128 -1.76 -17.75 -10.24
N ASN A 129 -0.46 -18.02 -10.16
CA ASN A 129 0.09 -19.32 -9.82
C ASN A 129 0.09 -19.62 -8.30
N GLY A 130 -0.32 -18.65 -7.46
CA GLY A 130 -0.35 -18.77 -6.00
C GLY A 130 0.97 -18.38 -5.31
N ASN A 131 1.90 -17.77 -6.03
CA ASN A 131 3.17 -17.29 -5.48
C ASN A 131 3.07 -15.80 -5.13
N PHE A 132 3.76 -15.38 -4.08
CA PHE A 132 3.98 -13.97 -3.74
C PHE A 132 5.24 -13.39 -4.41
N ARG A 133 6.27 -14.21 -4.62
CA ARG A 133 7.61 -13.85 -5.13
C ARG A 133 8.32 -12.81 -4.25
N PRO A 134 8.64 -13.14 -2.98
CA PRO A 134 9.15 -12.17 -2.01
C PRO A 134 10.41 -11.44 -2.49
N ASN A 135 11.35 -12.16 -3.11
CA ASN A 135 12.64 -11.61 -3.54
C ASN A 135 12.61 -10.91 -4.90
N GLN A 136 11.44 -10.77 -5.53
CA GLN A 136 11.33 -10.06 -6.80
C GLN A 136 11.35 -8.54 -6.54
N PRO A 137 12.17 -7.75 -7.25
CA PRO A 137 12.12 -6.30 -7.17
C PRO A 137 10.75 -5.75 -7.58
N VAL A 138 10.27 -4.73 -6.87
CA VAL A 138 9.04 -4.03 -7.18
C VAL A 138 9.32 -2.88 -8.12
N THR A 139 8.52 -2.74 -9.17
CA THR A 139 8.60 -1.58 -10.07
C THR A 139 7.91 -0.35 -9.47
N LYS A 140 8.26 0.85 -9.92
CA LYS A 140 7.65 2.08 -9.40
C LYS A 140 6.12 2.10 -9.56
N VAL A 141 5.61 1.63 -10.71
CA VAL A 141 4.17 1.56 -10.94
C VAL A 141 3.49 0.55 -10.02
N GLU A 142 4.13 -0.60 -9.74
CA GLU A 142 3.58 -1.59 -8.81
C GLU A 142 3.49 -1.04 -7.37
N ALA A 143 4.46 -0.23 -6.94
CA ALA A 143 4.42 0.42 -5.63
C ALA A 143 3.27 1.44 -5.55
N ILE A 144 3.10 2.29 -6.58
CA ILE A 144 1.99 3.25 -6.67
C ILE A 144 0.64 2.53 -6.65
N THR A 145 0.49 1.49 -7.47
CA THR A 145 -0.70 0.65 -7.53
C THR A 145 -0.99 -0.02 -6.19
N ALA A 146 0.02 -0.50 -5.47
CA ALA A 146 -0.17 -1.10 -4.15
C ALA A 146 -0.73 -0.09 -3.14
N LEU A 147 -0.19 1.13 -3.13
CA LEU A 147 -0.66 2.22 -2.28
C LEU A 147 -2.10 2.63 -2.63
N ASN A 148 -2.42 2.75 -3.93
CA ASN A 148 -3.77 3.07 -4.36
C ASN A 148 -4.78 2.01 -3.93
N ARG A 149 -4.47 0.73 -4.13
CA ARG A 149 -5.37 -0.37 -3.78
C ARG A 149 -5.64 -0.49 -2.29
N GLY A 150 -4.61 -0.31 -1.46
CA GLY A 150 -4.77 -0.42 -0.01
C GLY A 150 -5.45 0.78 0.64
N LEU A 151 -5.44 1.94 -0.01
CA LEU A 151 -5.98 3.19 0.54
C LEU A 151 -7.20 3.73 -0.21
N ASP A 152 -7.60 3.08 -1.30
CA ASP A 152 -8.66 3.51 -2.21
C ASP A 152 -8.55 5.00 -2.57
N LEU A 153 -7.40 5.45 -3.10
CA LEU A 153 -7.17 6.87 -3.40
C LEU A 153 -8.07 7.39 -4.55
N THR A 154 -8.88 6.50 -5.15
CA THR A 154 -9.84 6.77 -6.20
C THR A 154 -11.25 7.15 -5.72
N SER A 155 -11.54 7.15 -4.40
CA SER A 155 -12.93 7.33 -3.92
C SER A 155 -13.59 8.69 -4.18
N ASP A 156 -12.88 9.70 -4.71
CA ASP A 156 -13.51 10.93 -5.21
C ASP A 156 -13.84 10.84 -6.71
N THR A 157 -14.82 10.00 -7.09
CA THR A 157 -15.78 10.13 -8.23
C THR A 157 -16.51 8.78 -8.48
N PRO A 158 -17.84 8.78 -8.72
CA PRO A 158 -18.67 7.58 -8.84
C PRO A 158 -18.24 6.67 -9.99
N VAL A 159 -17.88 5.43 -9.66
CA VAL A 159 -17.53 4.43 -10.67
C VAL A 159 -18.72 3.50 -10.86
N GLY A 160 -19.42 3.70 -11.99
CA GLY A 160 -20.11 2.62 -12.67
C GLY A 160 -19.08 1.59 -13.17
N ALA A 161 -18.50 0.83 -12.24
CA ALA A 161 -17.73 -0.37 -12.50
C ALA A 161 -17.82 -1.26 -11.25
N SER A 162 -19.06 -1.55 -10.85
CA SER A 162 -19.32 -2.71 -10.00
C SER A 162 -18.79 -3.94 -10.72
N SER A 163 -17.81 -4.59 -10.11
CA SER A 163 -17.32 -5.90 -10.50
C SER A 163 -18.49 -6.90 -10.46
N THR A 164 -19.15 -7.13 -11.60
CA THR A 164 -20.09 -8.24 -11.72
C THR A 164 -19.28 -9.49 -12.03
N THR A 165 -18.79 -10.14 -10.99
CA THR A 165 -18.46 -11.57 -11.07
C THR A 165 -19.77 -12.31 -11.21
N GLN A 166 -20.16 -12.61 -12.45
CA GLN A 166 -21.30 -13.48 -12.72
C GLN A 166 -20.85 -14.94 -12.51
N PRO A 167 -21.39 -15.67 -11.53
CA PRO A 167 -21.07 -17.08 -11.35
C PRO A 167 -21.58 -17.87 -12.56
N THR A 168 -20.70 -18.66 -13.16
CA THR A 168 -21.00 -19.59 -14.24
C THR A 168 -21.93 -20.67 -13.70
N THR A 169 -23.25 -20.47 -13.87
CA THR A 169 -24.20 -21.55 -13.62
C THR A 169 -24.15 -22.46 -14.84
N GLN A 170 -23.53 -23.63 -14.67
CA GLN A 170 -23.68 -24.77 -15.55
C GLN A 170 -25.18 -25.03 -15.80
N GLN A 171 -25.68 -24.60 -16.95
CA GLN A 171 -27.02 -24.97 -17.39
C GLN A 171 -26.98 -26.40 -17.89
N ARG A 172 -27.05 -27.32 -16.92
CA ARG A 172 -27.22 -28.76 -17.10
C ARG A 172 -28.39 -29.00 -18.06
N ALA A 173 -28.08 -29.58 -19.22
CA ALA A 173 -29.05 -29.96 -20.24
C ALA A 173 -30.20 -30.78 -19.63
N ARG A 174 -31.37 -30.15 -19.46
CA ARG A 174 -32.61 -30.85 -19.15
C ARG A 174 -33.14 -31.45 -20.45
N ARG A 175 -32.97 -32.77 -20.60
CA ARG A 175 -33.71 -33.58 -21.57
C ARG A 175 -35.21 -33.37 -21.33
N ARG A 176 -35.95 -32.90 -22.34
CA ARG A 176 -37.42 -32.90 -22.36
C ARG A 176 -37.90 -34.18 -23.06
N PRO A 177 -38.91 -34.89 -22.54
CA PRO A 177 -39.51 -36.01 -23.25
C PRO A 177 -40.41 -35.50 -24.39
N VAL A 178 -40.38 -36.24 -25.49
CA VAL A 178 -41.15 -36.04 -26.72
C VAL A 178 -42.64 -36.27 -26.46
N PHE A 179 -43.49 -35.38 -26.95
CA PHE A 179 -44.92 -35.67 -27.15
C PHE A 179 -45.34 -35.11 -28.51
N VAL A 180 -45.74 -36.00 -29.41
CA VAL A 180 -46.30 -35.71 -30.73
C VAL A 180 -47.80 -36.00 -30.65
N PRO A 181 -48.64 -35.11 -31.20
CA PRO A 181 -49.75 -35.62 -31.99
C PRO A 181 -49.85 -34.96 -33.36
N ILE A 182 -50.37 -35.77 -34.27
CA ILE A 182 -50.55 -35.59 -35.70
C ILE A 182 -51.90 -34.87 -35.94
N ALA A 183 -51.99 -34.07 -37.03
CA ALA A 183 -52.97 -34.23 -38.12
C ALA A 183 -53.58 -32.91 -38.69
N ILE A 184 -53.54 -32.83 -40.04
CA ILE A 184 -54.60 -32.34 -40.98
C ILE A 184 -54.39 -30.99 -41.71
N THR A 185 -53.88 -31.15 -42.95
CA THR A 185 -54.25 -30.56 -44.27
C THR A 185 -54.52 -29.05 -44.48
N SER A 186 -53.62 -28.46 -45.27
CA SER A 186 -53.83 -27.69 -46.54
C SER A 186 -54.77 -26.47 -46.59
N LEU A 187 -54.20 -25.27 -46.85
CA LEU A 187 -54.50 -24.47 -48.07
C LEU A 187 -53.56 -23.25 -48.24
N MET A 188 -53.26 -22.97 -49.51
CA MET A 188 -52.49 -21.85 -50.05
C MET A 188 -53.14 -20.47 -49.82
N GLN A 189 -52.32 -19.46 -49.53
CA GLN A 189 -52.56 -18.05 -49.92
C GLN A 189 -51.25 -17.24 -49.87
N PRO A 190 -50.89 -16.50 -50.94
CA PRO A 190 -49.81 -15.51 -50.91
C PRO A 190 -50.41 -14.10 -50.78
N LEU A 191 -50.12 -13.36 -49.71
CA LEU A 191 -50.43 -11.93 -49.65
C LEU A 191 -49.37 -11.13 -48.89
N LEU A 192 -48.79 -10.18 -49.64
CA LEU A 192 -48.38 -8.84 -49.24
C LEU A 192 -47.43 -8.67 -48.04
N ILE A 193 -46.19 -8.26 -48.37
CA ILE A 193 -45.22 -7.61 -47.49
C ILE A 193 -45.81 -6.27 -46.99
N PRO A 194 -45.82 -6.01 -45.67
CA PRO A 194 -45.67 -4.65 -45.15
C PRO A 194 -44.21 -4.42 -44.78
N ARG A 195 -43.58 -3.47 -45.47
CA ARG A 195 -42.35 -2.82 -45.02
C ARG A 195 -42.72 -2.06 -43.75
N VAL A 196 -42.37 -2.58 -42.58
CA VAL A 196 -42.42 -1.80 -41.35
C VAL A 196 -41.16 -0.94 -41.32
N GLU A 197 -41.40 0.32 -41.65
CA GLU A 197 -40.58 1.49 -41.37
C GLU A 197 -39.91 1.35 -39.99
N ALA A 198 -38.58 1.33 -39.94
CA ALA A 198 -37.86 1.56 -38.71
C ALA A 198 -38.04 3.05 -38.35
N ALA A 199 -39.13 3.36 -37.64
CA ALA A 199 -39.28 4.61 -36.93
C ALA A 199 -38.20 4.63 -35.83
N THR A 200 -37.12 5.36 -36.10
CA THR A 200 -36.17 5.84 -35.11
C THR A 200 -36.91 6.69 -34.08
N THR A 201 -37.22 6.12 -32.92
CA THR A 201 -37.53 6.88 -31.71
C THR A 201 -36.26 6.97 -30.86
N SER A 202 -35.57 8.07 -31.08
CA SER A 202 -34.58 8.68 -30.19
C SER A 202 -35.15 8.81 -28.77
N THR A 203 -34.70 7.95 -27.86
CA THR A 203 -34.65 8.26 -26.43
C THR A 203 -33.22 8.66 -26.13
N THR A 204 -33.06 9.88 -25.63
CA THR A 204 -31.81 10.55 -25.29
C THR A 204 -31.00 9.77 -24.27
N GLU A 205 -30.17 8.85 -24.75
CA GLU A 205 -28.95 8.42 -24.08
C GLU A 205 -27.91 9.51 -24.36
N GLN A 206 -27.64 10.33 -23.35
CA GLN A 206 -26.68 11.42 -23.44
C GLN A 206 -25.30 10.83 -23.77
N ALA A 207 -24.92 11.01 -25.04
CA ALA A 207 -23.76 10.40 -25.66
C ALA A 207 -22.48 10.61 -24.83
N ALA A 208 -21.93 9.51 -24.33
CA ALA A 208 -20.49 9.41 -24.14
C ALA A 208 -19.83 9.63 -25.52
N GLN A 209 -19.03 10.68 -25.65
CA GLN A 209 -18.23 10.94 -26.84
C GLN A 209 -17.27 9.76 -27.08
N PRO A 210 -17.35 9.07 -28.24
CA PRO A 210 -16.50 7.91 -28.52
C PRO A 210 -15.01 8.26 -28.68
N ASP A 211 -14.66 9.55 -28.75
CA ASP A 211 -13.29 10.04 -28.97
C ASP A 211 -12.66 10.76 -27.76
N ARG A 212 -13.36 10.90 -26.63
CA ARG A 212 -12.78 11.57 -25.45
C ARG A 212 -12.13 10.52 -24.54
N PRO A 213 -10.79 10.48 -24.41
CA PRO A 213 -10.13 9.57 -23.49
C PRO A 213 -10.65 9.78 -22.05
N PRO A 214 -10.76 8.72 -21.22
CA PRO A 214 -11.17 8.87 -19.83
C PRO A 214 -10.25 9.86 -19.12
N LEU A 215 -10.80 10.73 -18.27
CA LEU A 215 -10.08 11.86 -17.65
C LEU A 215 -8.78 11.44 -16.93
N THR A 216 -8.72 10.20 -16.45
CA THR A 216 -7.52 9.59 -15.85
C THR A 216 -6.35 9.45 -16.84
N SER A 217 -6.64 9.07 -18.09
CA SER A 217 -5.63 8.97 -19.13
C SER A 217 -5.16 10.34 -19.63
N THR A 218 -6.00 11.38 -19.57
CA THR A 218 -5.60 12.75 -19.91
C THR A 218 -4.56 13.30 -18.93
N ILE A 219 -4.78 13.17 -17.60
CA ILE A 219 -3.80 13.63 -16.58
C ILE A 219 -2.43 13.02 -16.81
N VAL A 220 -2.39 11.70 -17.06
CA VAL A 220 -1.15 10.95 -17.22
C VAL A 220 -0.43 11.33 -18.52
N ASN A 221 -1.16 11.37 -19.65
CA ASN A 221 -0.58 11.69 -20.96
C ASN A 221 -0.12 13.14 -21.07
N ASP A 222 -0.79 14.08 -20.39
CA ASP A 222 -0.43 15.50 -20.43
C ASP A 222 0.79 15.81 -19.55
N TYR A 223 1.02 15.01 -18.51
CA TYR A 223 2.06 15.29 -17.52
C TYR A 223 3.36 14.50 -17.76
N TYR A 224 3.26 13.19 -18.01
CA TYR A 224 4.42 12.30 -18.09
C TYR A 224 4.92 12.12 -19.53
N THR A 225 6.20 12.33 -19.76
CA THR A 225 6.81 12.16 -21.09
C THR A 225 6.90 10.71 -21.53
N ASP A 226 6.92 9.79 -20.56
CA ASP A 226 6.96 8.34 -20.72
C ASP A 226 5.61 7.68 -20.40
N ALA A 227 4.50 8.43 -20.54
CA ALA A 227 3.15 7.94 -20.27
C ALA A 227 2.79 6.66 -21.05
N SER A 228 3.32 6.51 -22.26
CA SER A 228 3.12 5.31 -23.10
C SER A 228 3.74 4.03 -22.53
N SER A 229 4.69 4.14 -21.59
CA SER A 229 5.31 3.01 -20.89
C SER A 229 4.50 2.55 -19.67
N ILE A 230 3.45 3.28 -19.28
CA ILE A 230 2.60 2.92 -18.13
C ILE A 230 1.67 1.78 -18.56
N PRO A 231 1.68 0.64 -17.83
CA PRO A 231 0.73 -0.44 -18.12
C PRO A 231 -0.72 0.06 -18.07
N GLN A 232 -1.52 -0.29 -19.09
CA GLN A 232 -2.88 0.22 -19.25
C GLN A 232 -3.76 0.03 -18.01
N ASN A 233 -3.60 -1.09 -17.31
CA ASN A 233 -4.32 -1.44 -16.09
C ASN A 233 -3.90 -0.62 -14.86
N SER A 234 -2.81 0.14 -14.93
CA SER A 234 -2.24 0.93 -13.84
C SER A 234 -2.42 2.45 -14.07
N ILE A 235 -2.90 2.87 -15.25
CA ILE A 235 -3.20 4.29 -15.55
C ILE A 235 -4.12 4.92 -14.51
N PRO A 236 -5.22 4.29 -14.07
CA PRO A 236 -6.08 4.89 -13.03
C PRO A 236 -5.36 5.10 -11.70
N ASP A 237 -4.51 4.15 -11.31
CA ASP A 237 -3.73 4.23 -10.06
C ASP A 237 -2.71 5.36 -10.11
N VAL A 238 -1.98 5.48 -11.23
CA VAL A 238 -1.01 6.56 -11.44
C VAL A 238 -1.72 7.91 -11.48
N ALA A 239 -2.86 8.02 -12.17
CA ALA A 239 -3.63 9.25 -12.22
C ALA A 239 -4.11 9.67 -10.83
N ALA A 240 -4.62 8.74 -10.03
CA ALA A 240 -5.07 8.99 -8.65
C ALA A 240 -3.91 9.47 -7.77
N ALA A 241 -2.79 8.75 -7.78
CA ALA A 241 -1.59 9.15 -7.02
C ALA A 241 -1.04 10.51 -7.45
N THR A 242 -1.08 10.80 -8.76
CA THR A 242 -0.66 12.09 -9.33
C THR A 242 -1.55 13.22 -8.82
N LYS A 243 -2.88 13.03 -8.83
CA LYS A 243 -3.86 14.02 -8.33
C LYS A 243 -3.69 14.30 -6.84
N GLN A 244 -3.30 13.29 -6.07
CA GLN A 244 -3.10 13.38 -4.61
C GLN A 244 -1.71 13.88 -4.22
N ASN A 245 -0.91 14.37 -5.17
CA ASN A 245 0.47 14.82 -4.95
C ASN A 245 1.39 13.74 -4.32
N ILE A 246 1.08 12.45 -4.58
CA ILE A 246 1.83 11.30 -4.02
C ILE A 246 3.07 10.98 -4.83
N VAL A 247 3.02 11.18 -6.15
CA VAL A 247 4.11 10.80 -7.04
C VAL A 247 5.31 11.73 -6.83
N VAL A 248 6.49 11.14 -6.64
CA VAL A 248 7.77 11.85 -6.56
C VAL A 248 8.70 11.29 -7.62
N ASN A 249 9.23 12.18 -8.46
CA ASN A 249 10.02 11.83 -9.63
C ASN A 249 11.33 12.62 -9.64
N TYR A 250 12.43 11.88 -9.56
CA TYR A 250 13.78 12.41 -9.59
C TYR A 250 14.55 11.79 -10.76
N PRO A 251 15.41 12.55 -11.45
CA PRO A 251 15.65 13.99 -11.31
C PRO A 251 14.62 14.86 -12.02
N ASN A 252 13.81 14.29 -12.93
CA ASN A 252 12.83 15.04 -13.71
C ASN A 252 11.41 14.68 -13.26
N PRO A 253 10.62 15.64 -12.73
CA PRO A 253 9.27 15.35 -12.24
C PRO A 253 8.34 14.79 -13.35
N LYS A 254 8.62 15.08 -14.62
CA LYS A 254 7.82 14.64 -15.77
C LYS A 254 8.17 13.25 -16.31
N VAL A 255 9.12 12.54 -15.70
CA VAL A 255 9.50 11.17 -16.11
C VAL A 255 9.18 10.23 -14.97
N LEU A 256 8.26 9.28 -15.20
CA LEU A 256 7.81 8.36 -14.16
C LEU A 256 8.77 7.18 -13.98
N ASN A 257 9.29 6.60 -15.07
CA ASN A 257 9.99 5.31 -15.12
C ASN A 257 9.15 4.16 -14.55
N PRO A 258 7.96 3.87 -15.12
CA PRO A 258 6.97 3.01 -14.48
C PRO A 258 7.41 1.56 -14.28
N THR A 259 8.19 1.01 -15.21
CA THR A 259 8.54 -0.42 -15.26
C THR A 259 9.93 -0.74 -14.70
N GLU A 260 10.70 0.27 -14.31
CA GLU A 260 12.01 0.07 -13.69
C GLU A 260 11.84 -0.34 -12.21
N PRO A 261 12.74 -1.18 -11.67
CA PRO A 261 12.77 -1.48 -10.24
C PRO A 261 12.89 -0.19 -9.41
N ALA A 262 11.94 0.03 -8.51
CA ALA A 262 11.95 1.17 -7.61
C ALA A 262 13.03 1.00 -6.55
N ASN A 263 13.82 2.05 -6.34
CA ASN A 263 14.84 2.04 -5.29
C ASN A 263 14.28 2.48 -3.93
N ARG A 264 15.09 2.31 -2.88
CA ARG A 264 14.70 2.64 -1.49
C ARG A 264 14.40 4.13 -1.29
N ALA A 265 15.06 5.02 -2.02
CA ALA A 265 14.77 6.45 -1.97
C ALA A 265 13.41 6.80 -2.59
N GLU A 266 13.08 6.20 -3.74
CA GLU A 266 11.77 6.35 -4.40
C GLU A 266 10.64 5.81 -3.54
N ILE A 267 10.81 4.61 -2.98
CA ILE A 267 9.80 4.04 -2.05
C ILE A 267 9.64 4.92 -0.81
N ALA A 268 10.73 5.43 -0.23
CA ALA A 268 10.63 6.35 0.89
C ALA A 268 9.87 7.64 0.53
N ALA A 269 10.12 8.21 -0.65
CA ALA A 269 9.42 9.40 -1.11
C ALA A 269 7.91 9.14 -1.32
N LEU A 270 7.56 8.02 -1.97
CA LEU A 270 6.17 7.61 -2.19
C LEU A 270 5.42 7.38 -0.88
N ILE A 271 6.02 6.64 0.06
CA ILE A 271 5.42 6.36 1.37
C ILE A 271 5.25 7.64 2.17
N HIS A 272 6.24 8.54 2.14
CA HIS A 272 6.15 9.84 2.78
C HIS A 272 4.98 10.66 2.22
N GLN A 273 4.90 10.84 0.91
CA GLN A 273 3.82 11.63 0.33
C GLN A 273 2.45 10.99 0.54
N THR A 274 2.37 9.66 0.54
CA THR A 274 1.14 8.96 0.88
C THR A 274 0.71 9.24 2.32
N LEU A 275 1.64 9.29 3.28
CA LEU A 275 1.30 9.68 4.65
C LEU A 275 0.88 11.15 4.77
N VAL A 276 1.48 12.03 3.97
CA VAL A 276 1.07 13.45 3.88
C VAL A 276 -0.33 13.58 3.31
N SER A 277 -0.64 12.89 2.20
CA SER A 277 -1.97 12.95 1.56
C SER A 277 -3.07 12.39 2.45
N GLN A 278 -2.74 11.47 3.36
CA GLN A 278 -3.64 10.93 4.37
C GLN A 278 -3.72 11.80 5.65
N GLY A 279 -3.03 12.93 5.71
CA GLY A 279 -3.00 13.81 6.89
C GLY A 279 -2.31 13.19 8.11
N ARG A 280 -1.50 12.15 7.92
CA ARG A 280 -0.86 11.38 9.01
C ARG A 280 0.51 11.94 9.40
N ILE A 281 1.16 12.68 8.50
CA ILE A 281 2.39 13.42 8.78
C ILE A 281 2.34 14.79 8.11
N GLU A 282 3.04 15.76 8.71
CA GLU A 282 3.20 17.10 8.13
C GLU A 282 3.97 17.06 6.80
N PRO A 283 3.60 17.89 5.80
CA PRO A 283 4.37 18.06 4.58
C PRO A 283 5.79 18.55 4.87
N LEU A 284 6.67 18.41 3.88
CA LEU A 284 7.97 19.08 3.92
C LEU A 284 7.77 20.60 3.83
N ALA A 285 8.71 21.36 4.39
CA ALA A 285 8.73 22.80 4.23
C ALA A 285 8.79 23.17 2.74
N GLU A 286 8.05 24.21 2.33
CA GLU A 286 7.90 24.57 0.91
C GLU A 286 9.24 24.92 0.24
N ASP A 287 10.16 25.51 1.01
CA ASP A 287 11.51 25.89 0.61
C ASP A 287 12.51 24.72 0.54
N SER A 288 12.13 23.52 1.00
CA SER A 288 12.97 22.32 0.90
C SER A 288 13.20 21.96 -0.57
N PRO A 289 14.45 21.83 -1.05
CA PRO A 289 14.72 21.45 -2.44
C PRO A 289 14.03 20.16 -2.89
N ALA A 290 13.76 19.22 -1.98
CA ALA A 290 13.06 17.98 -2.31
C ALA A 290 11.61 18.20 -2.80
N THR A 291 10.98 19.33 -2.50
CA THR A 291 9.59 19.61 -2.90
C THR A 291 9.46 19.81 -4.41
N GLN A 292 10.55 20.14 -5.11
CA GLN A 292 10.57 20.30 -6.58
C GLN A 292 10.33 18.99 -7.34
N TYR A 293 10.58 17.85 -6.68
CA TYR A 293 10.40 16.51 -7.27
C TYR A 293 9.01 15.94 -7.02
N ILE A 294 8.21 16.59 -6.17
CA ILE A 294 6.81 16.20 -5.92
C ILE A 294 5.99 16.66 -7.12
N VAL A 295 5.34 15.70 -7.78
CA VAL A 295 4.46 15.96 -8.91
C VAL A 295 3.22 16.69 -8.43
N ARG A 296 2.97 17.86 -9.04
CA ARG A 296 1.77 18.68 -8.81
C ARG A 296 1.07 18.93 -10.14
N THR A 297 -0.24 18.73 -10.18
CA THR A 297 -1.05 19.07 -11.36
C THR A 297 -1.51 20.52 -11.28
N SER A 298 -1.62 21.19 -12.42
CA SER A 298 -1.87 22.64 -12.53
C SER A 298 -3.23 23.15 -11.96
N GLY A 299 -4.02 22.29 -11.31
CA GLY A 299 -5.27 22.66 -10.64
C GLY A 299 -5.09 23.31 -9.27
N ASP A 300 -3.93 23.15 -8.62
CA ASP A 300 -3.71 23.62 -7.24
C ASP A 300 -3.07 25.03 -7.16
N ASN A 301 -2.56 25.57 -8.28
CA ASN A 301 -1.91 26.89 -8.32
C ASN A 301 -2.87 28.08 -8.49
N GLN A 302 -4.18 27.90 -8.25
CA GLN A 302 -5.19 28.98 -8.38
C GLN A 302 -5.78 29.45 -7.03
N ASN A 303 -5.31 28.93 -5.89
CA ASN A 303 -5.84 29.31 -4.56
C ASN A 303 -4.80 29.85 -3.57
N THR A 304 -3.73 30.47 -4.08
CA THR A 304 -2.94 31.42 -3.29
C THR A 304 -2.75 32.67 -4.13
N GLN A 305 -3.65 33.63 -3.89
CA GLN A 305 -3.44 35.05 -4.20
C GLN A 305 -2.20 35.57 -3.45
#